data_AF-A0A8T7JRI7-F1
#
_entry.id   AF-A0A8T7JRI7-F1
#
_cell.length_a   1.000
_cell.length_b   1.000
_cell.length_c   1.000
_cell.angle_alpha   90.00
_cell.angle_beta   90.00
_cell.angle_gamma   90.00
#
_symmetry.space_group_name_H-M   'P 1'
#
loop_
_entity.id
_entity.type
_entity.pdbx_description
1 polymer ?
#
loop_
_entity_poly.entity_id
_entity_poly.type
_entity_poly.pdbx_seq_one_letter_code
_entity_poly.pdbx_strand_id
1 'polypeptide(L)'
;MTYFGFLLRFLFIPIVIFLGITWWDNKNNRQTNGFKNGRDIWKIIFVHVLLALIYTTPWDNYLVATGVWHYNPDLVTGIVIGYVPIEEYTFFVVETILAGLWWWFLARRIPEPKQEFKRNRTLVYLSTCILVILWLIFTWLFFFGGVELTYLSIILFWALPAIFPQFIFGADILWHYRKLVFTAIFIPGLYLSLADIVALTDTTWSISEEQTLNVLFFGILPIEEILFFFITNVLIGFGMTLMLSKLGTSRFEEWKSNKFRGLP
;
A
#
# COMPACT_ATOMS: atom_id res chain seq x y z
N MET A 1 -18.30 0.38 -16.54
CA MET A 1 -17.14 -0.07 -17.33
C MET A 1 -16.76 -1.47 -16.85
N THR A 2 -16.21 -2.34 -17.70
CA THR A 2 -15.73 -3.64 -17.21
C THR A 2 -14.54 -3.47 -16.27
N TYR A 3 -14.33 -4.39 -15.34
CA TYR A 3 -13.23 -4.27 -14.38
C TYR A 3 -11.86 -4.29 -15.08
N PHE A 4 -11.62 -5.16 -16.06
CA PHE A 4 -10.40 -5.05 -16.89
C PHE A 4 -10.30 -3.73 -17.67
N GLY A 5 -11.43 -3.13 -18.06
CA GLY A 5 -11.44 -1.79 -18.65
C GLY A 5 -10.96 -0.71 -17.66
N PHE A 6 -11.35 -0.83 -16.39
CA PHE A 6 -10.85 0.03 -15.32
C PHE A 6 -9.34 -0.14 -15.14
N LEU A 7 -8.87 -1.38 -14.98
CA LEU A 7 -7.45 -1.69 -14.82
C LEU A 7 -6.63 -1.17 -15.99
N LEU A 8 -7.13 -1.32 -17.22
CA LEU A 8 -6.46 -0.83 -18.42
C LEU A 8 -6.23 0.68 -18.35
N ARG A 9 -7.29 1.44 -18.03
CA ARG A 9 -7.27 2.92 -18.07
C ARG A 9 -6.49 3.52 -16.91
N PHE A 10 -6.71 3.01 -15.71
CA PHE A 10 -6.22 3.64 -14.49
C PHE A 10 -4.93 3.02 -13.95
N LEU A 11 -4.54 1.82 -14.39
CA LEU A 11 -3.33 1.16 -13.88
C LEU A 11 -2.35 0.82 -15.00
N PHE A 12 -2.76 0.08 -16.03
CA PHE A 12 -1.85 -0.33 -17.10
C PHE A 12 -1.30 0.86 -17.90
N ILE A 13 -2.13 1.84 -18.28
CA ILE A 13 -1.65 3.04 -19.01
C ILE A 13 -0.61 3.81 -18.16
N PRO A 14 -0.87 4.19 -16.90
CA PRO A 14 0.14 4.81 -16.05
C PRO A 14 1.42 3.96 -15.87
N ILE A 15 1.28 2.64 -15.71
CA ILE A 15 2.44 1.73 -15.62
C ILE A 15 3.29 1.83 -16.88
N VAL A 16 2.70 1.75 -18.08
CA VAL A 16 3.45 1.87 -19.35
C VAL A 16 4.15 3.23 -19.45
N ILE A 17 3.51 4.31 -19.00
CA ILE A 17 4.13 5.64 -18.95
C ILE A 17 5.35 5.63 -18.00
N PHE A 18 5.22 5.11 -16.79
CA PHE A 18 6.34 5.05 -15.83
C PHE A 18 7.44 4.07 -16.25
N LEU A 19 7.12 3.01 -16.98
CA LEU A 19 8.11 2.13 -17.62
C LEU A 19 8.90 2.90 -18.67
N GLY A 20 8.23 3.68 -19.52
CA GLY A 20 8.88 4.55 -20.50
C GLY A 20 9.78 5.60 -19.86
N ILE A 21 9.31 6.24 -18.78
CA ILE A 21 10.12 7.20 -18.00
C ILE A 21 11.31 6.50 -17.34
N THR A 22 11.11 5.31 -16.76
CA THR A 22 12.16 4.54 -16.11
C THR A 22 13.24 4.12 -17.11
N TRP A 23 12.83 3.70 -18.30
CA TRP A 23 13.73 3.39 -19.41
C TRP A 23 14.54 4.63 -19.83
N TRP A 24 13.88 5.78 -20.01
CA TRP A 24 14.54 7.04 -20.32
C TRP A 24 15.54 7.43 -19.23
N ASP A 25 15.15 7.37 -17.96
CA ASP A 25 16.00 7.73 -16.82
C ASP A 25 17.22 6.81 -16.73
N ASN A 26 17.05 5.50 -16.98
CA ASN A 26 18.15 4.54 -17.06
C ASN A 26 19.12 4.88 -18.19
N LYS A 27 18.60 5.22 -19.39
CA LYS A 27 19.42 5.64 -20.54
C LYS A 27 20.26 6.89 -20.23
N ASN A 28 19.74 7.79 -19.41
CA ASN A 28 20.42 9.01 -18.96
C ASN A 28 21.20 8.84 -17.64
N ASN A 29 21.43 7.60 -17.18
CA ASN A 29 22.16 7.27 -15.96
C ASN A 29 21.66 7.99 -14.69
N ARG A 30 20.37 8.33 -14.63
CA ARG A 30 19.77 8.96 -13.43
C ARG A 30 19.69 7.95 -12.28
N GLN A 31 20.46 8.23 -11.24
CA GLN A 31 20.53 7.39 -10.03
C GLN A 31 19.42 7.75 -9.03
N THR A 32 19.00 6.78 -8.22
CA THR A 32 18.27 7.01 -6.97
C THR A 32 19.28 7.31 -5.86
N ASN A 33 19.42 8.58 -5.49
CA ASN A 33 20.36 9.01 -4.45
C ASN A 33 19.87 8.52 -3.08
N GLY A 34 20.75 7.90 -2.29
CA GLY A 34 20.40 7.37 -0.95
C GLY A 34 19.79 5.97 -0.96
N PHE A 35 19.55 5.40 -2.14
CA PHE A 35 18.90 4.10 -2.33
C PHE A 35 19.68 3.18 -3.27
N LYS A 36 19.44 1.88 -3.16
CA LYS A 36 19.85 0.88 -4.16
C LYS A 36 19.15 1.14 -5.49
N ASN A 37 19.81 0.81 -6.59
CA ASN A 37 19.37 1.15 -7.96
C ASN A 37 19.08 -0.09 -8.81
N GLY A 38 18.37 0.13 -9.93
CA GLY A 38 18.28 -0.83 -11.02
C GLY A 38 17.62 -2.16 -10.63
N ARG A 39 18.38 -3.25 -10.70
CA ARG A 39 17.87 -4.62 -10.46
C ARG A 39 17.30 -4.81 -9.06
N ASP A 40 17.84 -4.14 -8.06
CA ASP A 40 17.35 -4.29 -6.69
C ASP A 40 15.95 -3.71 -6.53
N ILE A 41 15.64 -2.61 -7.21
CA ILE A 41 14.31 -2.00 -7.19
C ILE A 41 13.28 -2.97 -7.80
N TRP A 42 13.60 -3.57 -8.95
CA TRP A 42 12.74 -4.59 -9.56
C TRP A 42 12.50 -5.79 -8.65
N LYS A 43 13.55 -6.29 -7.98
CA LYS A 43 13.41 -7.38 -7.01
C LYS A 43 12.48 -6.99 -5.86
N ILE A 44 12.62 -5.78 -5.32
CA ILE A 44 11.77 -5.32 -4.22
C ILE A 44 10.32 -5.15 -4.68
N ILE A 45 10.06 -4.61 -5.87
CA ILE A 45 8.70 -4.56 -6.44
C ILE A 45 8.12 -5.98 -6.56
N PHE A 46 8.89 -6.93 -7.11
CA PHE A 46 8.46 -8.32 -7.23
C PHE A 46 8.13 -8.96 -5.87
N VAL A 47 8.96 -8.72 -4.85
CA VAL A 47 8.68 -9.18 -3.47
C VAL A 47 7.37 -8.58 -2.95
N HIS A 48 7.12 -7.29 -3.17
CA HIS A 48 5.86 -6.68 -2.75
C HIS A 48 4.65 -7.27 -3.48
N VAL A 49 4.77 -7.57 -4.78
CA VAL A 49 3.70 -8.23 -5.54
C VAL A 49 3.35 -9.59 -4.91
N LEU A 50 4.37 -10.39 -4.56
CA LEU A 50 4.15 -11.67 -3.88
C LEU A 50 3.52 -11.49 -2.50
N LEU A 51 3.98 -10.50 -1.73
CA LEU A 51 3.41 -10.21 -0.42
C LEU A 51 1.96 -9.76 -0.51
N ALA A 52 1.62 -8.89 -1.46
CA ALA A 52 0.25 -8.45 -1.71
C ALA A 52 -0.65 -9.63 -2.07
N LEU A 53 -0.22 -10.49 -3.00
CA LEU A 53 -0.97 -11.70 -3.35
C LEU A 53 -1.18 -12.63 -2.15
N ILE A 54 -0.15 -12.89 -1.34
CA ILE A 54 -0.27 -13.84 -0.22
C ILE A 54 -1.10 -13.23 0.93
N TYR A 55 -0.87 -11.97 1.25
CA TYR A 55 -1.41 -11.33 2.45
C TYR A 55 -2.80 -10.73 2.24
N THR A 56 -3.10 -10.21 1.05
CA THR A 56 -4.39 -9.59 0.74
C THR A 56 -5.43 -10.62 0.33
N THR A 57 -5.05 -11.71 -0.36
CA THR A 57 -6.01 -12.75 -0.80
C THR A 57 -6.99 -13.23 0.27
N PRO A 58 -6.57 -13.64 1.49
CA PRO A 58 -7.52 -14.13 2.49
C PRO A 58 -8.43 -13.02 3.03
N TRP A 59 -7.92 -11.79 3.14
CA TRP A 59 -8.68 -10.62 3.57
C TRP A 59 -9.77 -10.25 2.57
N ASP A 60 -9.39 -10.25 1.29
CA ASP A 60 -10.28 -9.87 0.20
C ASP A 60 -11.42 -10.87 0.00
N ASN A 61 -11.08 -12.17 0.05
CA ASN A 61 -12.06 -13.24 0.03
C ASN A 61 -13.01 -13.17 1.21
N TYR A 62 -12.52 -12.75 2.39
CA TYR A 62 -13.36 -12.56 3.55
C TYR A 62 -14.36 -11.42 3.33
N LEU A 63 -13.93 -10.26 2.82
CA LEU A 63 -14.82 -9.12 2.54
C LEU A 63 -15.94 -9.47 1.57
N VAL A 64 -15.63 -10.20 0.50
CA VAL A 64 -16.65 -10.60 -0.48
C VAL A 64 -17.56 -11.69 0.10
N ALA A 65 -17.00 -12.66 0.81
CA ALA A 65 -17.79 -13.73 1.43
C ALA A 65 -18.76 -13.22 2.51
N THR A 66 -18.40 -12.15 3.23
CA THR A 66 -19.27 -11.52 4.23
C THR A 66 -20.13 -10.38 3.68
N GLY A 67 -20.09 -10.14 2.36
CA GLY A 67 -20.94 -9.14 1.70
C GLY A 67 -20.59 -7.69 2.04
N VAL A 68 -19.33 -7.42 2.40
CA VAL A 68 -18.84 -6.04 2.49
C VAL A 68 -18.64 -5.48 1.07
N TRP A 69 -18.09 -6.31 0.19
CA TRP A 69 -17.87 -6.01 -1.22
C TRP A 69 -18.68 -6.92 -2.14
N HIS A 70 -19.13 -6.33 -3.25
CA HIS A 70 -19.84 -7.04 -4.31
C HIS A 70 -19.32 -6.61 -5.67
N TYR A 71 -19.28 -7.55 -6.61
CA TYR A 71 -18.93 -7.29 -8.00
C TYR A 71 -20.12 -7.53 -8.91
N ASN A 72 -20.28 -6.70 -9.93
CA ASN A 72 -21.30 -6.91 -10.93
C ASN A 72 -20.86 -8.05 -11.88
N PRO A 73 -21.61 -9.17 -11.95
CA PRO A 73 -21.23 -10.33 -12.75
C PRO A 73 -21.15 -10.04 -14.26
N ASP A 74 -21.86 -9.02 -14.74
CA ASP A 74 -21.82 -8.60 -16.15
C ASP A 74 -20.57 -7.76 -16.50
N LEU A 75 -19.85 -7.27 -15.50
CA LEU A 75 -18.69 -6.38 -15.65
C LEU A 75 -17.35 -7.04 -15.29
N VAL A 76 -17.39 -8.29 -14.84
CA VAL A 76 -16.23 -9.15 -14.62
C VAL A 76 -16.22 -10.32 -15.60
N THR A 77 -15.08 -11.00 -15.75
CA THR A 77 -14.93 -12.14 -16.67
C THR A 77 -15.59 -13.43 -16.21
N GLY A 78 -16.04 -13.49 -14.95
CA GLY A 78 -16.63 -14.68 -14.33
C GLY A 78 -15.60 -15.72 -13.87
N ILE A 79 -14.29 -15.48 -14.05
CA ILE A 79 -13.24 -16.32 -13.47
C ILE A 79 -13.04 -15.88 -12.02
N VAL A 80 -13.39 -16.77 -11.08
CA VAL A 80 -13.34 -16.50 -9.64
C VAL A 80 -12.35 -17.44 -8.96
N ILE A 81 -11.51 -16.91 -8.08
CA ILE A 81 -10.66 -17.68 -7.17
C ILE A 81 -11.21 -17.46 -5.76
N GLY A 82 -11.75 -18.51 -5.15
CA GLY A 82 -12.52 -18.39 -3.90
C GLY A 82 -13.84 -17.66 -4.14
N TYR A 83 -13.93 -16.40 -3.68
CA TYR A 83 -15.08 -15.51 -3.84
C TYR A 83 -14.79 -14.31 -4.76
N VAL A 84 -13.52 -14.06 -5.05
CA VAL A 84 -13.03 -12.83 -5.66
C VAL A 84 -12.75 -13.05 -7.16
N PRO A 85 -13.16 -12.13 -8.05
CA PRO A 85 -12.86 -12.21 -9.48
C PRO A 85 -11.36 -12.05 -9.78
N ILE A 86 -10.86 -12.68 -10.85
CA ILE A 86 -9.43 -12.66 -11.24
C ILE A 86 -8.90 -11.23 -11.48
N GLU A 87 -9.78 -10.31 -11.84
CA GLU A 87 -9.49 -8.89 -12.02
C GLU A 87 -8.95 -8.25 -10.73
N GLU A 88 -9.47 -8.62 -9.57
CA GLU A 88 -9.03 -8.08 -8.29
C GLU A 88 -7.61 -8.58 -7.93
N TYR A 89 -7.33 -9.85 -8.19
CA TYR A 89 -5.95 -10.36 -8.09
C TYR A 89 -5.01 -9.64 -9.06
N THR A 90 -5.50 -9.28 -10.24
CA THR A 90 -4.75 -8.45 -11.19
C THR A 90 -4.55 -7.06 -10.63
N PHE A 91 -5.56 -6.45 -9.99
CA PHE A 91 -5.47 -5.18 -9.28
C PHE A 91 -4.34 -5.19 -8.25
N PHE A 92 -4.25 -6.21 -7.37
CA PHE A 92 -3.16 -6.31 -6.39
C PHE A 92 -1.77 -6.23 -7.05
N VAL A 93 -1.60 -6.93 -8.17
CA VAL A 93 -0.34 -6.98 -8.92
C VAL A 93 -0.03 -5.62 -9.54
N VAL A 94 -0.99 -5.05 -10.29
CA VAL A 94 -0.75 -3.82 -11.06
C VAL A 94 -0.70 -2.58 -10.17
N GLU A 95 -1.48 -2.52 -9.09
CA GLU A 95 -1.39 -1.46 -8.08
C GLU A 95 0.01 -1.46 -7.45
N THR A 96 0.49 -2.64 -7.05
CA THR A 96 1.82 -2.78 -6.44
C THR A 96 2.94 -2.36 -7.39
N ILE A 97 2.84 -2.74 -8.67
CA ILE A 97 3.79 -2.31 -9.70
C ILE A 97 3.73 -0.80 -9.90
N LEU A 98 2.52 -0.22 -9.99
CA LEU A 98 2.33 1.22 -10.18
C LEU A 98 2.92 2.02 -9.01
N ALA A 99 2.60 1.65 -7.78
CA ALA A 99 3.11 2.29 -6.57
C ALA A 99 4.65 2.17 -6.48
N GLY A 100 5.20 1.01 -6.81
CA GLY A 100 6.65 0.78 -6.84
C GLY A 100 7.37 1.61 -7.91
N LEU A 101 6.79 1.71 -9.11
CA LEU A 101 7.32 2.54 -10.20
C LEU A 101 7.20 4.04 -9.88
N TRP A 102 6.10 4.46 -9.27
CA TRP A 102 5.91 5.82 -8.78
C TRP A 102 6.96 6.19 -7.72
N TRP A 103 7.19 5.29 -6.75
CA TRP A 103 8.24 5.46 -5.76
C TRP A 103 9.62 5.60 -6.43
N TRP A 104 9.93 4.77 -7.44
CA TRP A 104 11.20 4.84 -8.17
C TRP A 104 11.34 6.17 -8.94
N PHE A 105 10.28 6.61 -9.59
CA PHE A 105 10.22 7.91 -10.26
C PHE A 105 10.57 9.05 -9.28
N LEU A 106 9.99 9.03 -8.08
CA LEU A 106 10.23 10.02 -7.03
C LEU A 106 11.65 9.92 -6.44
N ALA A 107 12.16 8.72 -6.19
CA ALA A 107 13.49 8.50 -5.59
C ALA A 107 14.65 9.05 -6.46
N ARG A 108 14.40 9.28 -7.76
CA ARG A 108 15.34 9.95 -8.67
C ARG A 108 15.23 11.48 -8.68
N ARG A 109 14.13 12.04 -8.17
CA ARG A 109 13.73 13.45 -8.35
C ARG A 109 13.64 14.21 -7.04
N ILE A 110 13.35 13.52 -5.94
CA ILE A 110 13.38 14.08 -4.61
C ILE A 110 14.82 13.98 -4.09
N PRO A 111 15.48 15.10 -3.78
CA PRO A 111 16.85 15.07 -3.25
C PRO A 111 16.88 14.45 -1.87
N GLU A 112 18.02 13.85 -1.51
CA GLU A 112 18.24 13.34 -0.16
C GLU A 112 18.06 14.45 0.89
N PRO A 113 17.56 14.12 2.10
CA PRO A 113 17.49 15.07 3.19
C PRO A 113 18.88 15.66 3.49
N LYS A 114 18.97 17.00 3.59
CA LYS A 114 20.23 17.70 3.91
C LYS A 114 20.71 17.46 5.34
N GLN A 115 19.78 17.14 6.24
CA GLN A 115 20.09 16.91 7.65
C GLN A 115 20.67 15.50 7.79
N GLU A 116 21.73 15.34 8.57
CA GLU A 116 22.27 14.03 8.88
C GLU A 116 21.24 13.16 9.60
N PHE A 117 21.25 11.87 9.28
CA PHE A 117 20.38 10.91 9.95
C PHE A 117 20.79 10.71 11.40
N LYS A 118 19.83 10.88 12.33
CA LYS A 118 20.00 10.57 13.75
C LYS A 118 18.96 9.54 14.16
N ARG A 119 19.42 8.45 14.76
CA ARG A 119 18.56 7.37 15.25
C ARG A 119 17.63 7.90 16.34
N ASN A 120 16.33 7.72 16.17
CA ASN A 120 15.32 8.18 17.13
C ASN A 120 14.51 7.00 17.66
N ARG A 121 15.03 6.39 18.73
CA ARG A 121 14.39 5.23 19.38
C ARG A 121 13.03 5.59 19.98
N THR A 122 12.90 6.78 20.58
CA THR A 122 11.64 7.22 21.16
C THR A 122 10.54 7.30 20.10
N LEU A 123 10.84 7.85 18.91
CA LEU A 123 9.90 7.88 17.80
C LEU A 123 9.49 6.47 17.38
N VAL A 124 10.46 5.56 17.18
CA VAL A 124 10.19 4.16 16.81
C VAL A 124 9.28 3.46 17.82
N TYR A 125 9.63 3.50 19.11
CA TYR A 125 8.87 2.83 20.15
C TYR A 125 7.49 3.46 20.35
N LEU A 126 7.41 4.78 20.47
CA LEU A 126 6.14 5.46 20.73
C LEU A 126 5.16 5.26 19.57
N SER A 127 5.62 5.43 18.33
CA SER A 127 4.77 5.23 17.16
C SER A 127 4.34 3.77 17.00
N THR A 128 5.23 2.81 17.23
CA THR A 128 4.88 1.38 17.25
C THR A 128 3.83 1.08 18.32
N CYS A 129 4.02 1.55 19.56
CA CYS A 129 3.06 1.33 20.64
C CYS A 129 1.69 1.91 20.32
N ILE A 130 1.64 3.11 19.73
CA ILE A 130 0.38 3.72 19.28
C ILE A 130 -0.31 2.83 18.24
N LEU A 131 0.42 2.32 17.25
CA LEU A 131 -0.14 1.43 16.23
C LEU A 131 -0.65 0.11 16.83
N VAL A 132 0.07 -0.48 17.79
CA VAL A 132 -0.36 -1.69 18.48
C VAL A 132 -1.64 -1.46 19.27
N ILE A 133 -1.74 -0.35 20.00
CA ILE A 133 -2.96 0.03 20.72
C ILE A 133 -4.12 0.22 19.74
N LEU A 134 -3.89 0.92 18.63
CA LEU A 134 -4.89 1.13 17.59
C LEU A 134 -5.40 -0.20 17.03
N TRP A 135 -4.50 -1.14 16.75
CA TRP A 135 -4.89 -2.46 16.27
C TRP A 135 -5.65 -3.26 17.32
N LEU A 136 -5.30 -3.19 18.60
CA LEU A 136 -6.07 -3.85 19.66
C LEU A 136 -7.50 -3.30 19.71
N ILE A 137 -7.67 -1.99 19.53
CA ILE A 137 -8.99 -1.35 19.44
C ILE A 137 -9.76 -1.88 18.23
N PHE A 138 -9.18 -1.85 17.03
CA PHE A 138 -9.90 -2.30 15.83
C PHE A 138 -10.07 -3.82 15.74
N THR A 139 -9.22 -4.59 16.40
CA THR A 139 -9.44 -6.03 16.62
C THR A 139 -10.67 -6.23 17.48
N TRP A 140 -10.79 -5.50 18.59
CA TRP A 140 -11.97 -5.58 19.45
C TRP A 140 -13.23 -5.12 18.69
N LEU A 141 -13.17 -4.03 17.95
CA LEU A 141 -14.29 -3.54 17.13
C LEU A 141 -14.67 -4.51 16.01
N PHE A 142 -13.70 -5.20 15.40
CA PHE A 142 -14.01 -6.19 14.37
C PHE A 142 -14.82 -7.36 14.92
N PHE A 143 -14.53 -7.83 16.14
CA PHE A 143 -15.24 -8.98 16.73
C PHE A 143 -16.50 -8.61 17.54
N PHE A 144 -16.57 -7.38 18.07
CA PHE A 144 -17.60 -6.99 19.04
C PHE A 144 -18.26 -5.63 18.74
N GLY A 145 -17.84 -4.94 17.69
CA GLY A 145 -18.39 -3.65 17.27
C GLY A 145 -19.73 -3.78 16.54
N GLY A 146 -20.32 -2.63 16.22
CA GLY A 146 -21.51 -2.54 15.38
C GLY A 146 -21.23 -2.92 13.93
N VAL A 147 -22.26 -3.32 13.20
CA VAL A 147 -22.16 -3.76 11.80
C VAL A 147 -21.61 -2.65 10.92
N GLU A 148 -21.97 -1.40 11.21
CA GLU A 148 -21.50 -0.18 10.54
C GLU A 148 -19.99 0.06 10.65
N LEU A 149 -19.32 -0.58 11.60
CA LEU A 149 -17.86 -0.49 11.80
C LEU A 149 -17.10 -1.65 11.15
N THR A 150 -17.81 -2.61 10.55
CA THR A 150 -17.24 -3.85 10.05
C THR A 150 -16.13 -3.58 9.04
N TYR A 151 -16.41 -2.76 8.02
CA TYR A 151 -15.43 -2.54 6.96
C TYR A 151 -14.17 -1.82 7.46
N LEU A 152 -14.34 -0.72 8.20
CA LEU A 152 -13.23 0.02 8.80
C LEU A 152 -12.38 -0.87 9.73
N SER A 153 -13.03 -1.69 10.54
CA SER A 153 -12.34 -2.57 11.49
C SER A 153 -11.57 -3.67 10.77
N ILE A 154 -12.13 -4.27 9.72
CA ILE A 154 -11.46 -5.27 8.89
C ILE A 154 -10.22 -4.69 8.21
N ILE A 155 -10.30 -3.47 7.64
CA ILE A 155 -9.14 -2.78 7.03
C ILE A 155 -8.00 -2.66 8.06
N LEU A 156 -8.29 -2.10 9.24
CA LEU A 156 -7.26 -1.80 10.24
C LEU A 156 -6.77 -3.04 10.99
N PHE A 157 -7.62 -4.04 11.18
CA PHE A 157 -7.25 -5.35 11.70
C PHE A 157 -6.22 -6.05 10.80
N TRP A 158 -6.42 -5.98 9.48
CA TRP A 158 -5.52 -6.56 8.48
C TRP A 158 -4.25 -5.75 8.26
N ALA A 159 -4.37 -4.43 8.13
CA ALA A 159 -3.23 -3.63 7.70
C ALA A 159 -2.17 -3.42 8.78
N LEU A 160 -2.60 -3.14 10.01
CA LEU A 160 -1.69 -2.70 11.07
C LEU A 160 -0.62 -3.75 11.44
N PRO A 161 -0.91 -5.07 11.50
CA PRO A 161 0.11 -6.10 11.71
C PRO A 161 1.22 -6.11 10.66
N ALA A 162 0.92 -5.76 9.41
CA ALA A 162 1.92 -5.63 8.35
C ALA A 162 2.69 -4.29 8.42
N ILE A 163 2.14 -3.27 9.06
CA ILE A 163 2.79 -1.97 9.29
C ILE A 163 3.72 -2.00 10.52
N PHE A 164 3.38 -2.73 11.58
CA PHE A 164 4.20 -2.82 12.80
C PHE A 164 5.68 -3.14 12.55
N PRO A 165 6.05 -4.20 11.81
CA PRO A 165 7.46 -4.52 11.59
C PRO A 165 8.19 -3.39 10.87
N GLN A 166 7.49 -2.62 10.02
CA GLN A 166 8.07 -1.50 9.28
C GLN A 166 8.38 -0.32 10.23
N PHE A 167 7.49 -0.05 11.18
CA PHE A 167 7.71 0.97 12.21
C PHE A 167 8.81 0.59 13.19
N ILE A 168 8.76 -0.64 13.71
CA ILE A 168 9.79 -1.20 14.59
C ILE A 168 11.15 -1.15 13.91
N PHE A 169 11.22 -1.50 12.62
CA PHE A 169 12.46 -1.50 11.86
C PHE A 169 12.99 -0.10 11.57
N GLY A 170 12.12 0.86 11.24
CA GLY A 170 12.60 2.12 10.68
C GLY A 170 11.65 3.30 10.64
N ALA A 171 10.76 3.48 11.63
CA ALA A 171 9.93 4.71 11.69
C ALA A 171 10.76 6.00 11.64
N ASP A 172 11.96 6.01 12.23
CA ASP A 172 12.91 7.11 12.16
C ASP A 172 13.54 7.30 10.76
N ILE A 173 13.80 6.21 10.04
CA ILE A 173 14.25 6.23 8.62
C ILE A 173 13.13 6.76 7.72
N LEU A 174 11.89 6.28 7.92
CA LEU A 174 10.71 6.78 7.19
C LEU A 174 10.52 8.28 7.43
N TRP A 175 10.67 8.74 8.67
CA TRP A 175 10.58 10.16 9.02
C TRP A 175 11.72 11.01 8.44
N HIS A 176 12.92 10.44 8.36
CA HIS A 176 14.05 11.06 7.69
C HIS A 176 13.74 11.31 6.21
N TYR A 177 13.18 10.31 5.52
CA TYR A 177 12.72 10.41 4.13
C TYR A 177 11.26 10.89 3.98
N ARG A 178 10.68 11.59 4.98
CA ARG A 178 9.24 11.93 5.03
C ARG A 178 8.67 12.59 3.78
N LYS A 179 9.46 13.40 3.06
CA LYS A 179 8.99 14.04 1.82
C LYS A 179 8.77 12.99 0.72
N LEU A 180 9.73 12.09 0.53
CA LEU A 180 9.60 10.98 -0.42
C LEU A 180 8.44 10.07 -0.01
N VAL A 181 8.42 9.65 1.24
CA VAL A 181 7.39 8.75 1.80
C VAL A 181 6.00 9.35 1.67
N PHE A 182 5.80 10.61 2.08
CA PHE A 182 4.51 11.29 1.98
C PHE A 182 4.05 11.39 0.52
N THR A 183 4.91 11.82 -0.42
CA THR A 183 4.52 11.94 -1.84
C THR A 183 4.32 10.57 -2.50
N ALA A 184 5.06 9.54 -2.08
CA ALA A 184 4.89 8.18 -2.56
C ALA A 184 3.55 7.56 -2.13
N ILE A 185 2.99 7.98 -1.00
CA ILE A 185 1.72 7.48 -0.47
C ILE A 185 0.55 8.35 -0.93
N PHE A 186 0.65 9.66 -0.72
CA PHE A 186 -0.47 10.58 -0.89
C PHE A 186 -0.93 10.66 -2.35
N ILE A 187 0.00 10.69 -3.31
CA ILE A 187 -0.36 10.86 -4.72
C ILE A 187 -1.06 9.61 -5.28
N PRO A 188 -0.54 8.38 -5.14
CA PRO A 188 -1.26 7.19 -5.58
C PRO A 188 -2.53 6.94 -4.77
N GLY A 189 -2.52 7.14 -3.45
CA GLY A 189 -3.71 6.98 -2.61
C GLY A 189 -4.85 7.88 -3.06
N LEU A 190 -4.56 9.16 -3.32
CA LEU A 190 -5.55 10.11 -3.87
C LEU A 190 -5.96 9.73 -5.30
N TYR A 191 -5.00 9.37 -6.16
CA TYR A 191 -5.27 8.99 -7.54
C TYR A 191 -6.21 7.78 -7.64
N LEU A 192 -5.94 6.73 -6.87
CA LEU A 192 -6.75 5.52 -6.83
C LEU A 192 -8.12 5.79 -6.20
N SER A 193 -8.19 6.58 -5.12
CA SER A 193 -9.47 7.01 -4.54
C SER A 193 -10.33 7.74 -5.58
N LEU A 194 -9.74 8.65 -6.36
CA LEU A 194 -10.47 9.37 -7.41
C LEU A 194 -10.86 8.47 -8.58
N ALA A 195 -10.03 7.48 -8.92
CA ALA A 195 -10.37 6.49 -9.92
C ALA A 195 -11.54 5.60 -9.45
N ASP A 196 -11.55 5.21 -8.18
CA ASP A 196 -12.57 4.35 -7.58
C ASP A 196 -13.98 4.96 -7.65
N ILE A 197 -14.09 6.28 -7.50
CA ILE A 197 -15.36 7.01 -7.73
C ILE A 197 -15.95 6.68 -9.11
N VAL A 198 -15.11 6.59 -10.14
CA VAL A 198 -15.56 6.25 -11.50
C VAL A 198 -16.07 4.81 -11.55
N ALA A 199 -15.38 3.88 -10.90
CA ALA A 199 -15.76 2.47 -10.91
C ALA A 199 -17.05 2.19 -10.13
N LEU A 200 -17.24 2.84 -8.98
CA LEU A 200 -18.47 2.81 -8.20
C LEU A 200 -19.65 3.43 -8.97
N THR A 201 -19.43 4.57 -9.63
CA THR A 201 -20.44 5.22 -10.50
C THR A 201 -20.84 4.28 -11.64
N ASP A 202 -19.87 3.54 -12.17
CA ASP A 202 -20.06 2.57 -13.24
C ASP A 202 -20.61 1.21 -12.76
N THR A 203 -20.88 1.05 -11.45
CA THR A 203 -21.40 -0.17 -10.80
C THR A 203 -20.52 -1.41 -11.03
N THR A 204 -19.22 -1.21 -11.22
CA THR A 204 -18.26 -2.30 -11.44
C THR A 204 -18.13 -3.17 -10.19
N TRP A 205 -18.04 -2.50 -9.04
CA TRP A 205 -18.23 -3.05 -7.71
C TRP A 205 -19.14 -2.12 -6.92
N SER A 206 -19.64 -2.62 -5.80
CA SER A 206 -20.42 -1.87 -4.82
C SER A 206 -20.07 -2.31 -3.41
N ILE A 207 -20.23 -1.40 -2.47
CA ILE A 207 -19.89 -1.61 -1.05
C ILE A 207 -21.18 -1.57 -0.24
N SER A 208 -21.28 -2.41 0.78
CA SER A 208 -22.45 -2.45 1.65
C SER A 208 -22.58 -1.17 2.48
N GLU A 209 -23.70 -0.46 2.31
CA GLU A 209 -24.07 0.71 3.12
C GLU A 209 -24.29 0.33 4.60
N GLU A 210 -24.74 -0.90 4.88
CA GLU A 210 -24.95 -1.37 6.25
C GLU A 210 -23.63 -1.63 6.99
N GLN A 211 -22.61 -2.08 6.27
CA GLN A 211 -21.30 -2.46 6.84
C GLN A 211 -20.27 -1.33 6.84
N THR A 212 -20.69 -0.10 6.51
CA THR A 212 -19.86 1.10 6.43
C THR A 212 -20.41 2.25 7.26
N LEU A 213 -19.55 3.22 7.55
CA LEU A 213 -19.87 4.43 8.32
C LEU A 213 -20.85 5.36 7.60
N ASN A 214 -21.14 5.13 6.32
CA ASN A 214 -21.95 6.00 5.46
C ASN A 214 -21.42 7.44 5.36
N VAL A 215 -20.12 7.64 5.62
CA VAL A 215 -19.44 8.92 5.39
C VAL A 215 -18.84 8.91 3.99
N LEU A 216 -19.55 9.53 3.04
CA LEU A 216 -19.19 9.49 1.62
C LEU A 216 -18.40 10.72 1.19
N PHE A 217 -17.24 10.49 0.59
CA PHE A 217 -16.45 11.49 -0.12
C PHE A 217 -17.05 11.73 -1.51
N PHE A 218 -17.27 13.01 -1.84
CA PHE A 218 -18.05 13.42 -3.02
C PHE A 218 -19.44 12.76 -3.15
N GLY A 219 -20.01 12.26 -2.05
CA GLY A 219 -21.31 11.60 -2.05
C GLY A 219 -21.33 10.22 -2.71
N ILE A 220 -20.18 9.64 -3.05
CA ILE A 220 -20.08 8.36 -3.77
C ILE A 220 -19.16 7.38 -3.04
N LEU A 221 -17.96 7.82 -2.65
CA LEU A 221 -16.91 6.93 -2.16
C LEU A 221 -16.91 6.86 -0.63
N PRO A 222 -17.11 5.68 0.01
CA PRO A 222 -16.96 5.54 1.45
C PRO A 222 -15.55 5.96 1.92
N ILE A 223 -15.44 6.59 3.08
CA ILE A 223 -14.14 7.02 3.63
C ILE A 223 -13.21 5.82 3.89
N GLU A 224 -13.78 4.64 4.10
CA GLU A 224 -13.09 3.37 4.24
C GLU A 224 -12.31 2.98 2.98
N GLU A 225 -12.86 3.24 1.78
CA GLU A 225 -12.13 3.00 0.52
C GLU A 225 -10.93 3.95 0.38
N ILE A 226 -11.10 5.21 0.76
CA ILE A 226 -9.97 6.16 0.79
C ILE A 226 -8.91 5.63 1.74
N LEU A 227 -9.30 5.19 2.93
CA LEU A 227 -8.37 4.61 3.89
C LEU A 227 -7.68 3.37 3.31
N PHE A 228 -8.42 2.48 2.64
CA PHE A 228 -7.89 1.29 1.99
C PHE A 228 -6.78 1.64 0.99
N PHE A 229 -7.04 2.52 0.02
CA PHE A 229 -6.03 2.93 -0.97
C PHE A 229 -4.82 3.64 -0.35
N PHE A 230 -5.02 4.41 0.72
CA PHE A 230 -3.90 5.01 1.43
C PHE A 230 -3.08 3.94 2.17
N ILE A 231 -3.73 2.93 2.74
CA ILE A 231 -3.07 1.86 3.49
C ILE A 231 -2.28 0.93 2.57
N THR A 232 -2.81 0.52 1.42
CA THR A 232 -2.06 -0.27 0.44
C THR A 232 -0.79 0.46 0.01
N ASN A 233 -0.90 1.76 -0.26
CA ASN A 233 0.24 2.60 -0.63
C ASN A 233 1.19 2.89 0.55
N VAL A 234 0.70 2.90 1.79
CA VAL A 234 1.55 2.91 3.00
C VAL A 234 2.41 1.64 3.06
N LEU A 235 1.81 0.46 2.90
CA LEU A 235 2.51 -0.82 2.97
C LEU A 235 3.64 -0.89 1.93
N ILE A 236 3.34 -0.49 0.69
CA ILE A 236 4.32 -0.50 -0.40
C ILE A 236 5.34 0.62 -0.24
N GLY A 237 4.90 1.85 0.02
CA GLY A 237 5.78 3.03 0.11
C GLY A 237 6.79 2.93 1.26
N PHE A 238 6.36 2.41 2.42
CA PHE A 238 7.27 2.14 3.53
C PHE A 238 8.23 1.00 3.21
N GLY A 239 7.74 -0.14 2.72
CA GLY A 239 8.57 -1.29 2.39
C GLY A 239 9.63 -0.97 1.33
N MET A 240 9.25 -0.28 0.26
CA MET A 240 10.17 0.23 -0.77
C MET A 240 11.25 1.12 -0.14
N THR A 241 10.87 2.08 0.70
CA THR A 241 11.83 3.01 1.34
C THR A 241 12.79 2.28 2.28
N LEU A 242 12.29 1.39 3.13
CA LEU A 242 13.09 0.69 4.13
C LEU A 242 14.05 -0.33 3.49
N MET A 243 13.58 -1.11 2.52
CA MET A 243 14.38 -2.17 1.89
C MET A 243 15.43 -1.62 0.91
N LEU A 244 15.18 -0.47 0.29
CA LEU A 244 16.09 0.11 -0.71
C LEU A 244 17.02 1.17 -0.12
N SER A 245 16.70 1.79 1.02
CA SER A 245 17.56 2.83 1.58
C SER A 245 18.91 2.28 2.03
N LYS A 246 19.96 3.07 1.83
CA LYS A 246 21.29 2.76 2.39
C LYS A 246 21.24 2.67 3.92
N LEU A 247 20.47 3.56 4.56
CA LEU A 247 20.23 3.53 6.01
C LEU A 247 19.59 2.22 6.47
N GLY A 248 18.55 1.75 5.78
CA GLY A 248 17.89 0.47 6.08
C GLY A 248 18.83 -0.71 5.88
N THR A 249 19.63 -0.70 4.80
CA THR A 249 20.65 -1.73 4.57
C THR A 249 21.71 -1.75 5.67
N SER A 250 22.25 -0.59 6.04
CA SER A 250 23.23 -0.48 7.12
C SER A 250 22.67 -0.95 8.46
N ARG A 251 21.42 -0.60 8.80
CA ARG A 251 20.73 -1.07 10.01
C ARG A 251 20.56 -2.58 10.01
N PHE A 252 20.14 -3.15 8.89
CA PHE A 252 19.99 -4.60 8.77
C PHE A 252 21.33 -5.33 8.97
N GLU A 253 22.41 -4.83 8.36
CA GLU A 253 23.75 -5.42 8.55
C GLU A 253 24.27 -5.26 9.98
N GLU A 254 24.02 -4.12 10.64
CA GLU A 254 24.33 -3.93 12.06
C GLU A 254 23.58 -4.96 12.92
N TRP A 255 22.26 -5.09 12.73
CA TRP A 255 21.45 -6.05 13.48
C TRP A 255 21.89 -7.49 13.25
N LYS A 256 22.22 -7.84 12.00
CA LYS A 256 22.78 -9.16 11.63
C LYS A 256 24.15 -9.41 12.26
N SER A 257 25.04 -8.41 12.28
CA SER A 257 26.36 -8.51 12.94
C SER A 257 26.24 -8.73 14.44
N ASN A 258 25.19 -8.18 15.05
CA ASN A 258 24.81 -8.40 16.45
C ASN A 258 24.04 -9.72 16.67
N LYS A 259 24.05 -10.64 15.68
CA LYS A 259 23.34 -11.93 15.70
C LYS A 259 21.84 -11.79 15.99
N PHE A 260 21.23 -10.74 15.43
CA PHE A 260 19.80 -10.42 15.61
C PHE A 260 19.39 -10.20 17.08
N ARG A 261 20.33 -9.78 17.94
CA ARG A 261 20.03 -9.47 19.34
C ARG A 261 19.37 -8.09 19.46
N GLY A 262 18.26 -8.04 20.21
CA GLY A 262 17.48 -6.83 20.39
C GLY A 262 16.68 -6.43 19.15
N LEU A 263 16.04 -5.27 19.20
CA LEU A 263 15.33 -4.70 18.07
C LEU A 263 16.32 -3.99 17.11
N PRO A 264 16.07 -4.04 15.79
CA PRO A 264 16.92 -3.44 14.76
C PRO A 264 17.14 -1.93 14.96
#